data_AF-A0A7R9QXG8-F1
#
_entry.id   AF-A0A7R9QXG8-F1
#
_cell.length_a   1.000
_cell.length_b   1.000
_cell.length_c   1.000
_cell.angle_alpha   90.00
_cell.angle_beta   90.00
_cell.angle_gamma   90.00
#
_symmetry.space_group_name_H-M   'P 1'
#
loop_
_entity.id
_entity.type
_entity.pdbx_description
1 polymer ?
#
loop_
_entity_poly.entity_id
_entity_poly.type
_entity_poly.pdbx_seq_one_letter_code
_entity_poly.pdbx_strand_id
1 'polypeptide(L)'
;MALHLIQSRRVLYPGSGDIRDYKDGTKVTFHFRTVKLAADGSGGDDEDQLQVIDDSRKCGKPMELIIGKKFKLILWEEWLKHMRVGEVSRLVADQRLCTDYPFVSKCYRKFSHQSNASNGSHDEEEDNIPSRRCCGMALKTGLGHQDLDELVTHPCPLQFTIELLSVESPEEYDKELWQMSESELLEAIPRYRTEGNRLYSGGQHREADQLYSKAVAIVEQLLLREKPGDEDYHRL
;
A
#
# COMPACT_ATOMS: atom_id res chain seq x y z
N MET A 1 8.18 -15.06 -9.64
CA MET A 1 8.71 -13.78 -10.16
C MET A 1 9.74 -14.07 -11.25
N ALA A 2 9.72 -13.35 -12.37
CA ALA A 2 10.68 -13.53 -13.45
C ALA A 2 12.03 -12.89 -13.08
N LEU A 3 12.89 -13.63 -12.37
CA LEU A 3 14.17 -13.13 -11.82
C LEU A 3 15.08 -12.50 -12.88
N HIS A 4 15.00 -12.93 -14.14
CA HIS A 4 15.76 -12.36 -15.26
C HIS A 4 15.39 -10.91 -15.59
N LEU A 5 14.27 -10.40 -15.06
CA LEU A 5 13.84 -9.01 -15.21
C LEU A 5 14.42 -8.09 -14.12
N ILE A 6 15.06 -8.67 -13.10
CA ILE A 6 15.87 -7.92 -12.13
C ILE A 6 17.27 -7.82 -12.72
N GLN A 7 17.66 -6.62 -13.14
CA GLN A 7 18.94 -6.38 -13.81
C GLN A 7 20.10 -6.39 -12.82
N SER A 8 19.90 -5.79 -11.63
CA SER A 8 20.87 -5.86 -10.54
C SER A 8 20.19 -5.64 -9.18
N ARG A 9 20.78 -6.21 -8.12
CA ARG A 9 20.46 -5.90 -6.72
C ARG A 9 21.77 -5.74 -5.95
N ARG A 10 21.88 -4.68 -5.16
CA ARG A 10 23.04 -4.39 -4.31
C ARG A 10 22.57 -3.98 -2.93
N VAL A 11 23.08 -4.67 -1.91
CA VAL A 11 22.96 -4.24 -0.52
C VAL A 11 23.95 -3.10 -0.28
N LEU A 12 23.44 -1.94 0.12
CA LEU A 12 24.25 -0.75 0.45
C LEU A 12 24.60 -0.76 1.93
N TYR A 13 23.62 -1.08 2.78
CA TYR A 13 23.79 -1.29 4.21
C TYR A 13 23.05 -2.58 4.59
N PRO A 14 23.70 -3.55 5.26
CA PRO A 14 23.14 -4.88 5.48
C PRO A 14 22.02 -4.95 6.53
N GLY A 15 21.78 -3.88 7.29
CA GLY A 15 20.88 -3.91 8.43
C GLY A 15 21.40 -4.79 9.57
N SER A 16 20.50 -5.16 10.47
CA SER A 16 20.83 -5.90 11.69
C SER A 16 19.78 -6.96 12.01
N GLY A 17 20.17 -7.94 12.83
CA GLY A 17 19.32 -9.08 13.19
C GLY A 17 19.12 -10.08 12.05
N ASP A 18 18.22 -11.02 12.30
CA ASP A 18 17.82 -12.03 11.33
C ASP A 18 16.64 -11.55 10.46
N ILE A 19 16.50 -12.16 9.29
CA ILE A 19 15.32 -11.97 8.45
C ILE A 19 14.12 -12.55 9.22
N ARG A 20 13.10 -11.72 9.45
CA ARG A 20 11.87 -12.09 10.16
C ARG A 20 11.02 -13.05 9.32
N ASP A 21 10.05 -13.69 9.94
CA ASP A 21 9.05 -14.47 9.21
C ASP A 21 8.01 -13.54 8.55
N TYR A 22 7.83 -13.66 7.24
CA TYR A 22 6.93 -12.82 6.44
C TYR A 22 5.68 -13.62 6.04
N LYS A 23 4.87 -14.00 7.02
CA LYS A 23 3.56 -14.63 6.79
C LYS A 23 2.53 -13.62 6.25
N ASP A 24 1.45 -14.13 5.66
CA ASP A 24 0.35 -13.29 5.17
C ASP A 24 -0.20 -12.40 6.29
N GLY A 25 -0.41 -11.12 5.98
CA GLY A 25 -0.81 -10.10 6.95
C GLY A 25 0.34 -9.42 7.68
N THR A 26 1.60 -9.80 7.44
CA THR A 26 2.76 -9.08 8.01
C THR A 26 2.78 -7.64 7.48
N LYS A 27 2.86 -6.67 8.39
CA LYS A 27 3.04 -5.25 8.06
C LYS A 27 4.53 -4.94 7.94
N VAL A 28 4.88 -4.26 6.87
CA VAL A 28 6.25 -3.85 6.57
C VAL A 28 6.27 -2.34 6.38
N THR A 29 7.10 -1.66 7.16
CA THR A 29 7.27 -0.20 7.08
C THR A 29 8.67 0.13 6.56
N PHE A 30 8.77 0.95 5.52
CA PHE A 30 10.05 1.22 4.86
C PHE A 30 10.10 2.59 4.20
N HIS A 31 11.30 3.14 4.09
CA HIS A 31 11.57 4.25 3.18
C HIS A 31 11.92 3.74 1.78
N PHE A 32 11.59 4.50 0.75
CA PHE A 32 11.94 4.18 -0.61
C PHE A 32 12.25 5.45 -1.42
N ARG A 33 13.11 5.28 -2.43
CA ARG A 33 13.40 6.26 -3.46
C ARG A 33 13.32 5.57 -4.82
N THR A 34 12.59 6.16 -5.75
CA THR A 34 12.44 5.64 -7.11
C THR A 34 13.00 6.62 -8.12
N VAL A 35 13.76 6.11 -9.08
CA VAL A 35 14.46 6.90 -10.10
C VAL A 35 14.19 6.30 -11.48
N LYS A 36 13.91 7.16 -12.48
CA LYS A 36 13.84 6.74 -13.89
C LYS A 36 15.25 6.46 -14.41
N LEU A 37 15.39 5.39 -15.18
CA LEU A 37 16.62 5.09 -15.91
C LEU A 37 16.41 5.26 -17.42
N ALA A 38 17.51 5.39 -18.16
CA ALA A 38 17.48 5.34 -19.61
C ALA A 38 17.10 3.93 -20.10
N ALA A 39 16.73 3.82 -21.39
CA ALA A 39 16.23 2.58 -21.98
C ALA A 39 17.26 1.43 -21.97
N ASP A 40 18.55 1.73 -21.96
CA ASP A 40 19.63 0.76 -21.84
C ASP A 40 19.89 0.31 -20.39
N GLY A 41 19.10 0.80 -19.43
CA GLY A 41 19.25 0.54 -18.00
C GLY A 41 20.42 1.30 -17.38
N SER A 42 21.13 2.13 -18.16
CA SER A 42 22.10 3.07 -17.60
C SER A 42 21.36 4.23 -16.96
N GLY A 43 21.57 4.39 -15.66
CA GLY A 43 21.42 5.67 -14.99
C GLY A 43 22.81 6.08 -14.59
N GLY A 44 23.22 7.30 -14.94
CA GLY A 44 24.50 7.81 -14.46
C GLY A 44 24.58 7.65 -12.95
N ASP A 45 25.69 7.14 -12.43
CA ASP A 45 25.96 7.12 -10.98
C ASP A 45 26.05 8.55 -10.38
N ASP A 46 25.96 9.57 -11.24
CA ASP A 46 25.88 10.97 -10.89
C ASP A 46 24.49 11.31 -10.31
N GLU A 47 24.45 11.51 -8.99
CA GLU A 47 23.21 11.82 -8.26
C GLU A 47 22.50 13.08 -8.77
N ASP A 48 23.24 14.04 -9.33
CA ASP A 48 22.70 15.32 -9.80
C ASP A 48 21.91 15.17 -11.11
N GLN A 49 22.08 14.06 -11.83
CA GLN A 49 21.40 13.77 -13.09
C GLN A 49 20.24 12.78 -12.95
N LEU A 50 20.03 12.23 -11.73
CA LEU A 50 19.00 11.24 -11.49
C LEU A 50 17.60 11.89 -11.49
N GLN A 51 16.76 11.48 -12.43
CA GLN A 51 15.35 11.86 -12.45
C GLN A 51 14.56 11.08 -11.38
N VAL A 52 14.50 11.62 -10.17
CA VAL A 52 13.74 11.05 -9.04
C VAL A 52 12.24 11.23 -9.28
N ILE A 53 11.47 10.13 -9.17
CA ILE A 53 10.00 10.16 -9.26
C ILE A 53 9.39 10.36 -7.88
N ASP A 54 9.83 9.56 -6.90
CA ASP A 54 9.33 9.62 -5.53
C ASP A 54 10.47 9.37 -4.55
N ASP A 55 10.39 10.04 -3.40
CA ASP A 55 11.35 9.88 -2.29
C ASP A 55 10.58 10.06 -0.97
N SER A 56 10.34 8.94 -0.29
CA SER A 56 9.50 8.95 0.92
C SER A 56 10.17 9.61 2.12
N ARG A 57 11.50 9.78 2.10
CA ARG A 57 12.20 10.57 3.13
C ARG A 57 11.95 12.06 2.94
N LYS A 58 11.96 12.55 1.70
CA LYS A 58 11.63 13.96 1.39
C LYS A 58 10.20 14.31 1.75
N CYS A 59 9.28 13.36 1.61
CA CYS A 59 7.88 13.52 2.02
C CYS A 59 7.65 13.33 3.53
N GLY A 60 8.67 12.89 4.28
CA GLY A 60 8.57 12.65 5.73
C GLY A 60 7.67 11.50 6.15
N LYS A 61 7.21 10.66 5.20
CA LYS A 61 6.23 9.59 5.46
C LYS A 61 6.69 8.26 4.88
N PRO A 62 7.06 7.26 5.69
CA PRO A 62 7.41 5.93 5.18
C PRO A 62 6.21 5.25 4.53
N MET A 63 6.49 4.29 3.66
CA MET A 63 5.49 3.43 3.04
C MET A 63 5.13 2.29 4.00
N GLU A 64 3.86 1.90 4.00
CA GLU A 64 3.38 0.70 4.69
C GLU A 64 2.83 -0.29 3.67
N LEU A 65 3.28 -1.55 3.74
CA LEU A 65 2.84 -2.64 2.88
C LEU A 65 2.45 -3.85 3.72
N ILE A 66 1.33 -4.49 3.36
CA ILE A 66 0.87 -5.73 3.99
C ILE A 66 1.16 -6.91 3.05
N ILE A 67 1.97 -7.87 3.52
CA ILE A 67 2.32 -9.10 2.79
C ILE A 67 1.07 -9.96 2.59
N GLY A 68 0.96 -10.65 1.45
CA GLY A 68 -0.12 -11.59 1.15
C GLY A 68 -1.38 -10.94 0.56
N LYS A 69 -1.47 -9.60 0.60
CA LYS A 69 -2.58 -8.85 -0.04
C LYS A 69 -2.42 -8.70 -1.56
N LYS A 70 -1.36 -9.27 -2.15
CA LYS A 70 -1.04 -9.22 -3.58
C LYS A 70 -1.06 -7.77 -4.08
N PHE A 71 -0.18 -6.95 -3.52
CA PHE A 71 -0.06 -5.55 -3.92
C PHE A 71 0.24 -5.47 -5.42
N LYS A 72 -0.16 -4.37 -6.06
CA LYS A 72 0.03 -4.19 -7.52
C LYS A 72 1.49 -4.28 -7.95
N LEU A 73 2.44 -4.03 -7.05
CA LEU A 73 3.88 -4.13 -7.32
C LEU A 73 4.49 -5.33 -6.60
N ILE A 74 4.25 -6.53 -7.14
CA ILE A 74 4.70 -7.83 -6.60
C ILE A 74 6.22 -7.86 -6.35
N LEU A 75 7.00 -7.12 -7.16
CA LEU A 75 8.44 -7.00 -6.99
C LEU A 75 8.84 -6.55 -5.59
N TRP A 76 8.15 -5.57 -5.01
CA TRP A 76 8.47 -5.06 -3.68
C TRP A 76 8.12 -6.07 -2.60
N GLU A 77 6.94 -6.69 -2.69
CA GLU A 77 6.51 -7.72 -1.73
C GLU A 77 7.53 -8.88 -1.67
N GLU A 78 8.00 -9.34 -2.84
CA GLU A 78 8.98 -10.42 -2.90
C GLU A 78 10.38 -9.99 -2.43
N TRP A 79 10.79 -8.77 -2.77
CA TRP A 79 12.10 -8.24 -2.37
C TRP A 79 12.19 -8.01 -0.86
N LEU A 80 11.17 -7.41 -0.25
CA LEU A 80 11.14 -7.08 1.18
C LEU A 80 11.28 -8.29 2.10
N LYS A 81 10.77 -9.47 1.68
CA LYS A 81 10.91 -10.75 2.41
C LYS A 81 12.36 -11.18 2.63
N HIS A 82 13.28 -10.63 1.85
CA HIS A 82 14.70 -10.96 1.86
C HIS A 82 15.55 -9.83 2.41
N MET A 83 14.96 -8.90 3.17
CA MET A 83 15.66 -7.78 3.78
C MET A 83 15.71 -7.92 5.30
N ARG A 84 16.79 -7.45 5.91
CA ARG A 84 16.90 -7.29 7.37
C ARG A 84 16.40 -5.92 7.80
N VAL A 85 15.95 -5.79 9.05
CA VAL A 85 15.58 -4.48 9.60
C VAL A 85 16.83 -3.57 9.63
N GLY A 86 16.67 -2.35 9.13
CA GLY A 86 17.75 -1.39 8.90
C GLY A 86 18.56 -1.64 7.61
N GLU A 87 18.22 -2.67 6.82
CA GLU A 87 18.87 -2.89 5.53
C GLU A 87 18.49 -1.79 4.56
N VAL A 88 19.49 -1.25 3.86
CA VAL A 88 19.30 -0.38 2.70
C VAL A 88 19.81 -1.13 1.49
N SER A 89 18.92 -1.38 0.54
CA SER A 89 19.26 -2.09 -0.69
C SER A 89 18.73 -1.34 -1.91
N ARG A 90 19.47 -1.47 -3.00
CA ARG A 90 19.15 -0.89 -4.31
C ARG A 90 18.88 -2.01 -5.30
N LEU A 91 17.85 -1.86 -6.12
CA LEU A 91 17.47 -2.81 -7.14
C LEU A 91 17.13 -2.07 -8.43
N VAL A 92 17.66 -2.54 -9.55
CA VAL A 92 17.31 -2.07 -10.89
C VAL A 92 16.38 -3.10 -11.54
N ALA A 93 15.19 -2.65 -11.92
CA ALA A 93 14.15 -3.47 -12.51
C ALA A 93 13.88 -3.06 -13.96
N ASP A 94 13.73 -4.06 -14.82
CA ASP A 94 13.24 -3.87 -16.18
C ASP A 94 11.83 -3.24 -16.18
N GLN A 95 11.52 -2.45 -17.21
CA GLN A 95 10.24 -1.76 -17.37
C GLN A 95 9.02 -2.69 -17.21
N ARG A 96 9.15 -3.96 -17.60
CA ARG A 96 8.07 -4.97 -17.50
C ARG A 96 7.63 -5.24 -16.06
N LEU A 97 8.56 -5.13 -15.10
CA LEU A 97 8.25 -5.23 -13.67
C LEU A 97 7.74 -3.92 -13.06
N CYS A 98 7.82 -2.82 -13.81
CA CYS A 98 7.52 -1.47 -13.33
C CYS A 98 6.14 -0.96 -13.80
N THR A 99 5.42 -1.71 -14.62
CA THR A 99 4.13 -1.33 -15.24
C THR A 99 3.10 -0.81 -14.23
N ASP A 100 3.06 -1.40 -13.03
CA ASP A 100 2.12 -1.02 -11.97
C ASP A 100 2.61 0.13 -11.08
N TYR A 101 3.89 0.51 -11.17
CA TYR A 101 4.49 1.54 -10.33
C TYR A 101 3.76 2.89 -10.39
N PRO A 102 3.33 3.43 -11.56
CA PRO A 102 2.59 4.70 -11.60
C PRO A 102 1.34 4.72 -10.72
N PHE A 103 0.61 3.59 -10.65
CA PHE A 103 -0.59 3.48 -9.82
C PHE A 103 -0.25 3.39 -8.33
N VAL A 104 0.83 2.66 -7.99
CA VAL A 104 1.34 2.59 -6.62
C VAL A 104 1.82 3.96 -6.15
N SER A 105 2.56 4.69 -6.99
CA SER A 105 3.02 6.06 -6.72
C SER A 105 1.85 7.01 -6.48
N LYS A 106 0.81 6.98 -7.34
CA LYS A 106 -0.41 7.79 -7.13
C LYS A 106 -1.08 7.49 -5.78
N CYS A 107 -1.21 6.21 -5.42
CA CYS A 107 -1.78 5.81 -4.12
C CYS A 107 -0.91 6.31 -2.95
N TYR A 108 0.41 6.18 -3.07
CA TYR A 108 1.36 6.66 -2.08
C TYR A 108 1.30 8.17 -1.90
N ARG A 109 1.29 8.95 -3.00
CA ARG A 109 1.20 10.42 -2.95
C ARG A 109 -0.04 10.85 -2.17
N LYS A 110 -1.21 10.29 -2.46
CA LYS A 110 -2.45 10.52 -1.70
C LYS A 110 -2.30 10.21 -0.21
N PHE A 111 -1.74 9.04 0.13
CA PHE A 111 -1.49 8.63 1.50
C PHE A 111 -0.52 9.57 2.25
N SER A 112 0.53 10.02 1.57
CA SER A 112 1.53 10.93 2.16
C SER A 112 0.96 12.32 2.47
N HIS A 113 0.06 12.83 1.63
CA HIS A 113 -0.59 14.13 1.84
C HIS A 113 -1.68 14.11 2.91
N GLN A 114 -2.43 13.01 3.05
CA GLN A 114 -3.52 12.90 4.03
C GLN A 114 -3.07 13.08 5.49
N SER A 115 -1.85 12.68 5.84
CA SER A 115 -1.34 12.95 7.20
C SER A 115 -0.89 14.38 7.43
N ASN A 116 -0.45 15.09 6.39
CA ASN A 116 0.00 16.48 6.54
C ASN A 116 -1.18 17.43 6.71
N ALA A 117 -2.38 17.04 6.24
CA ALA A 117 -3.63 17.78 6.43
C ALA A 117 -4.22 17.68 7.85
N SER A 118 -3.59 16.92 8.77
CA SER A 118 -3.98 16.92 10.19
C SER A 118 -3.62 18.22 10.93
N ASN A 119 -2.93 19.16 10.27
CA ASN A 119 -2.74 20.54 10.73
C ASN A 119 -3.31 21.56 9.73
N GLY A 120 -4.64 21.68 9.73
CA GLY A 120 -5.34 22.92 9.38
C GLY A 120 -5.24 23.44 7.94
N SER A 121 -6.05 22.86 7.04
CA SER A 121 -6.84 23.65 6.07
C SER A 121 -7.93 22.75 5.47
N HIS A 122 -9.19 23.07 5.78
CA HIS A 122 -10.33 22.63 4.99
C HIS A 122 -10.28 23.39 3.66
N ASP A 123 -9.55 22.85 2.68
CA ASP A 123 -9.86 23.17 1.29
C ASP A 123 -11.01 22.24 0.90
N GLU A 124 -12.20 22.83 0.97
CA GLU A 124 -13.46 22.28 0.49
C GLU A 124 -13.38 22.11 -1.02
N GLU A 125 -12.91 20.95 -1.50
CA GLU A 125 -13.28 20.45 -2.83
C GLU A 125 -13.25 18.90 -2.83
N GLU A 126 -14.45 18.33 -3.02
CA GLU A 126 -14.83 16.90 -3.05
C GLU A 126 -15.11 16.18 -1.71
N ASP A 127 -16.08 16.69 -0.97
CA ASP A 127 -16.98 15.83 -0.18
C ASP A 127 -17.79 14.91 -1.10
N ASN A 128 -17.53 13.59 -1.07
CA ASN A 128 -18.51 12.60 -0.59
C ASN A 128 -18.05 11.14 -0.87
N ILE A 129 -18.14 10.34 0.20
CA ILE A 129 -17.95 8.88 0.30
C ILE A 129 -16.47 8.47 0.38
N PRO A 130 -16.05 7.63 1.37
CA PRO A 130 -14.79 6.90 1.29
C PRO A 130 -14.91 5.87 0.16
N SER A 131 -14.83 6.36 -1.08
CA SER A 131 -14.95 5.56 -2.28
C SER A 131 -13.67 4.75 -2.37
N ARG A 132 -13.81 3.54 -1.87
CA ARG A 132 -12.92 2.39 -1.89
C ARG A 132 -12.63 1.92 -3.32
N ARG A 133 -12.30 2.84 -4.21
CA ARG A 133 -11.91 2.58 -5.59
C ARG A 133 -10.40 2.47 -5.65
N CYS A 134 -9.90 1.32 -5.22
CA CYS A 134 -8.61 0.85 -5.68
C CYS A 134 -8.73 0.58 -7.18
N CYS A 135 -8.34 1.57 -7.98
CA CYS A 135 -7.89 1.44 -9.38
C CYS A 135 -8.76 0.60 -10.33
N GLY A 136 -9.71 1.24 -11.03
CA GLY A 136 -10.49 0.58 -12.10
C GLY A 136 -10.60 1.33 -13.43
N MET A 137 -10.66 2.67 -13.46
CA MET A 137 -10.96 3.39 -14.70
C MET A 137 -10.27 4.76 -14.72
N ALA A 138 -9.06 4.83 -15.26
CA ALA A 138 -8.32 6.09 -15.43
C ALA A 138 -7.63 6.18 -16.81
N LEU A 139 -8.23 5.62 -17.87
CA LEU A 139 -7.64 5.68 -19.22
C LEU A 139 -8.07 6.91 -20.04
N LYS A 140 -9.05 7.71 -19.58
CA LYS A 140 -9.49 8.92 -20.33
C LYS A 140 -8.97 10.25 -19.79
N THR A 141 -8.51 10.32 -18.54
CA THR A 141 -8.13 11.58 -17.87
C THR A 141 -6.75 11.55 -17.20
N GLY A 142 -5.95 10.51 -17.46
CA GLY A 142 -4.63 10.36 -16.84
C GLY A 142 -4.68 10.09 -15.33
N LEU A 143 -3.51 9.95 -14.72
CA LEU A 143 -3.30 9.76 -13.29
C LEU A 143 -3.36 11.07 -12.51
N GLY A 144 -3.30 12.23 -13.18
CA GLY A 144 -3.31 13.55 -12.56
C GLY A 144 -1.92 14.00 -12.11
N HIS A 145 -0.87 13.34 -12.61
CA HIS A 145 0.52 13.65 -12.33
C HIS A 145 1.32 13.44 -13.62
N GLN A 146 1.82 14.54 -14.21
CA GLN A 146 2.46 14.52 -15.53
C GLN A 146 3.59 13.49 -15.61
N ASP A 147 4.43 13.40 -14.58
CA ASP A 147 5.56 12.48 -14.51
C ASP A 147 5.16 11.00 -14.50
N LEU A 148 4.01 10.68 -13.88
CA LEU A 148 3.42 9.34 -13.86
C LEU A 148 2.67 9.03 -15.16
N ASP A 149 1.98 10.01 -15.74
CA ASP A 149 1.32 9.88 -17.05
C ASP A 149 2.34 9.64 -18.17
N GLU A 150 3.47 10.31 -18.11
CA GLU A 150 4.62 10.06 -18.97
C GLU A 150 5.17 8.64 -18.78
N LEU A 151 5.26 8.15 -17.54
CA LEU A 151 5.76 6.80 -17.25
C LEU A 151 4.80 5.70 -17.73
N VAL A 152 3.48 5.96 -17.72
CA VAL A 152 2.48 5.06 -18.34
C VAL A 152 2.61 5.06 -19.86
N THR A 153 2.80 6.23 -20.46
CA THR A 153 2.87 6.39 -21.92
C THR A 153 4.19 5.88 -22.49
N HIS A 154 5.29 6.09 -21.76
CA HIS A 154 6.65 5.70 -22.10
C HIS A 154 7.26 4.91 -20.93
N PRO A 155 6.93 3.62 -20.79
CA PRO A 155 7.54 2.76 -19.79
C PRO A 155 9.06 2.76 -19.92
N CYS A 156 9.75 2.75 -18.78
CA CYS A 156 11.20 2.66 -18.73
C CYS A 156 11.65 1.81 -17.53
N PRO A 157 12.91 1.32 -17.52
CA PRO A 157 13.47 0.67 -16.34
C PRO A 157 13.51 1.64 -15.15
N LEU A 158 13.28 1.11 -13.95
CA LEU A 158 13.32 1.90 -12.72
C LEU A 158 14.37 1.36 -11.76
N GLN A 159 15.03 2.29 -11.07
CA GLN A 159 15.85 1.97 -9.91
C GLN A 159 15.06 2.27 -8.63
N PHE A 160 14.95 1.26 -7.79
CA PHE A 160 14.38 1.37 -6.45
C PHE A 160 15.51 1.31 -5.42
N THR A 161 15.50 2.21 -4.45
CA THR A 161 16.29 2.06 -3.21
C THR A 161 15.31 1.96 -2.06
N ILE A 162 15.39 0.90 -1.26
CA ILE A 162 14.54 0.67 -0.10
C ILE A 162 15.40 0.62 1.15
N GLU A 163 14.93 1.28 2.22
CA GLU A 163 15.41 1.10 3.58
C GLU A 163 14.29 0.48 4.41
N LEU A 164 14.50 -0.73 4.92
CA LEU A 164 13.52 -1.41 5.77
C LEU A 164 13.57 -0.89 7.20
N LEU A 165 12.46 -0.39 7.74
CA LEU A 165 12.39 0.21 9.08
C LEU A 165 11.80 -0.74 10.13
N SER A 166 10.66 -1.36 9.83
CA SER A 166 10.01 -2.31 10.74
C SER A 166 9.34 -3.45 9.99
N VAL A 167 9.24 -4.58 10.68
CA VAL A 167 8.48 -5.76 10.27
C VAL A 167 7.66 -6.19 11.48
N GLU A 168 6.35 -6.10 11.35
CA GLU A 168 5.37 -6.36 12.40
C GLU A 168 4.46 -7.50 11.96
N SER A 169 4.39 -8.54 12.79
CA SER A 169 3.50 -9.67 12.59
C SER A 169 2.04 -9.19 12.62
N PRO A 170 1.11 -9.88 11.96
CA PRO A 170 -0.33 -9.56 11.97
C PRO A 170 -0.93 -9.36 13.37
N GLU A 171 -0.34 -9.95 14.40
CA GLU A 171 -0.79 -9.85 15.79
C GLU A 171 -0.16 -8.67 16.56
N GLU A 172 0.87 -8.02 16.00
CA GLU A 172 1.65 -6.96 16.65
C GLU A 172 1.10 -5.54 16.35
N TYR A 173 0.11 -5.41 15.47
CA TYR A 173 -0.46 -4.11 15.10
C TYR A 173 -2.00 -4.16 14.96
N ASP A 174 -2.64 -3.01 15.20
CA ASP A 174 -4.09 -2.85 15.01
C ASP A 174 -4.43 -2.76 13.51
N LYS A 175 -5.17 -3.75 13.02
CA LYS A 175 -5.55 -3.84 11.60
C LYS A 175 -6.67 -2.85 11.27
N GLU A 176 -6.47 -2.06 10.23
CA GLU A 176 -7.57 -1.35 9.57
C GLU A 176 -8.47 -2.34 8.79
N LEU A 177 -9.74 -1.99 8.56
CA LEU A 177 -10.71 -2.90 7.90
C LEU A 177 -10.23 -3.40 6.53
N TRP A 178 -9.47 -2.60 5.78
CA TRP A 178 -8.92 -3.02 4.49
C TRP A 178 -7.75 -4.01 4.59
N GLN A 179 -7.12 -4.11 5.77
CA GLN A 179 -6.02 -5.04 6.04
C GLN A 179 -6.53 -6.41 6.52
N MET A 180 -7.78 -6.48 7.00
CA MET A 180 -8.39 -7.73 7.46
C MET A 180 -8.72 -8.67 6.28
N SER A 181 -8.57 -9.98 6.50
CA SER A 181 -9.05 -11.03 5.60
C SER A 181 -10.57 -11.20 5.71
N GLU A 182 -11.17 -11.96 4.79
CA GLU A 182 -12.61 -12.19 4.80
C GLU A 182 -13.11 -12.90 6.07
N SER A 183 -12.39 -13.93 6.52
CA SER A 183 -12.69 -14.62 7.79
C SER A 183 -12.61 -13.65 8.97
N GLU A 184 -11.57 -12.83 9.04
CA GLU A 184 -11.41 -11.83 10.12
C GLU A 184 -12.52 -10.78 10.08
N LEU A 185 -12.95 -10.36 8.88
CA LEU A 185 -14.07 -9.44 8.70
C LEU A 185 -15.38 -10.05 9.20
N LEU A 186 -15.66 -11.30 8.83
CA LEU A 186 -16.84 -12.05 9.29
C LEU A 186 -16.87 -12.20 10.82
N GLU A 187 -15.73 -12.48 11.45
CA GLU A 187 -15.60 -12.56 12.91
C GLU A 187 -15.70 -11.19 13.60
N ALA A 188 -15.30 -10.12 12.93
CA ALA A 188 -15.33 -8.77 13.48
C ALA A 188 -16.74 -8.18 13.56
N ILE A 189 -17.64 -8.51 12.61
CA ILE A 189 -19.04 -8.03 12.60
C ILE A 189 -19.76 -8.30 13.95
N PRO A 190 -19.86 -9.55 14.45
CA PRO A 190 -20.55 -9.82 15.71
C PRO A 190 -19.83 -9.19 16.90
N ARG A 191 -18.50 -9.04 16.87
CA ARG A 191 -17.73 -8.36 17.93
C ARG A 191 -18.07 -6.87 17.99
N TYR A 192 -18.02 -6.16 16.86
CA TYR A 192 -18.36 -4.74 16.82
C TYR A 192 -19.81 -4.48 17.19
N ARG A 193 -20.75 -5.32 16.76
CA ARG A 193 -22.15 -5.23 17.17
C ARG A 193 -22.32 -5.42 18.68
N THR A 194 -21.68 -6.43 19.26
CA THR A 194 -21.81 -6.75 20.69
C THR A 194 -21.21 -5.65 21.56
N GLU A 195 -20.03 -5.15 21.18
CA GLU A 195 -19.38 -4.05 21.90
C GLU A 195 -20.13 -2.72 21.72
N GLY A 196 -20.66 -2.46 20.52
CA GLY A 196 -21.57 -1.34 20.26
C GLY A 196 -22.81 -1.38 21.16
N ASN A 197 -23.45 -2.55 21.29
CA ASN A 197 -24.62 -2.73 22.17
C ASN A 197 -24.29 -2.45 23.64
N ARG A 198 -23.08 -2.85 24.08
CA ARG A 198 -22.58 -2.60 25.43
C ARG A 198 -22.40 -1.11 25.69
N LEU A 199 -21.74 -0.40 24.77
CA LEU A 199 -21.52 1.05 24.86
C LEU A 199 -22.83 1.84 24.77
N TYR A 200 -23.74 1.43 23.90
CA TYR A 200 -25.07 2.05 23.75
C TYR A 200 -25.87 1.95 25.05
N SER A 201 -25.89 0.75 25.65
CA SER A 201 -26.57 0.50 26.93
C SER A 201 -25.90 1.26 28.10
N GLY A 202 -24.60 1.56 27.98
CA GLY A 202 -23.84 2.39 28.91
C GLY A 202 -23.99 3.90 28.69
N GLY A 203 -24.82 4.35 27.74
CA GLY A 203 -25.01 5.78 27.41
C GLY A 203 -23.90 6.41 26.57
N GLN A 204 -22.90 5.63 26.14
CA GLN A 204 -21.78 6.06 25.31
C GLN A 204 -22.17 5.96 23.82
N HIS A 205 -23.16 6.77 23.42
CA HIS A 205 -23.79 6.63 22.11
C HIS A 205 -22.84 6.94 20.95
N ARG A 206 -21.88 7.87 21.11
CA ARG A 206 -20.96 8.26 20.04
C ARG A 206 -19.98 7.13 19.72
N GLU A 207 -19.44 6.49 20.75
CA GLU A 207 -18.52 5.37 20.60
C GLU A 207 -19.27 4.13 20.07
N ALA A 208 -20.51 3.91 20.52
CA ALA A 208 -21.37 2.86 19.97
C ALA A 208 -21.63 3.05 18.46
N ASP A 209 -21.98 4.27 18.05
CA ASP A 209 -22.21 4.63 16.64
C ASP A 209 -20.98 4.35 15.77
N GLN A 210 -19.77 4.66 16.25
CA GLN A 210 -18.53 4.34 15.54
C GLN A 210 -18.34 2.83 15.34
N LEU A 211 -18.67 2.01 16.34
CA LEU A 211 -18.57 0.56 16.23
C LEU A 211 -19.64 -0.03 15.30
N TYR A 212 -20.87 0.47 15.36
CA TYR A 212 -21.92 0.05 14.42
C TYR A 212 -21.57 0.44 12.99
N SER A 213 -21.08 1.66 12.77
CA SER A 213 -20.61 2.13 11.47
C SER A 213 -19.50 1.24 10.91
N LYS A 214 -18.53 0.83 11.76
CA LYS A 214 -17.51 -0.16 11.36
C LYS A 214 -18.14 -1.50 10.96
N ALA A 215 -19.11 -2.01 11.73
CA ALA A 215 -19.77 -3.28 11.41
C ALA A 215 -20.53 -3.22 10.07
N VAL A 216 -21.26 -2.13 9.82
CA VAL A 216 -21.98 -1.90 8.56
C VAL A 216 -21.02 -1.81 7.38
N ALA A 217 -19.93 -1.04 7.51
CA ALA A 217 -18.93 -0.91 6.44
C ALA A 217 -18.29 -2.25 6.05
N ILE A 218 -18.17 -3.19 6.99
CA ILE A 218 -17.71 -4.55 6.71
C ILE A 218 -18.76 -5.35 5.93
N VAL A 219 -20.02 -5.30 6.35
CA VAL A 219 -21.12 -5.98 5.65
C VAL A 219 -21.21 -5.48 4.21
N GLU A 220 -21.20 -4.16 3.99
CA GLU A 220 -21.20 -3.57 2.65
C GLU A 220 -20.02 -4.06 1.80
N GLN A 221 -18.83 -4.16 2.39
CA GLN A 221 -17.65 -4.67 1.69
C GLN A 221 -17.80 -6.12 1.26
N LEU A 222 -18.35 -6.98 2.13
CA LEU A 222 -18.55 -8.39 1.82
C LEU A 222 -19.59 -8.55 0.72
N LEU A 223 -20.72 -7.82 0.80
CA LEU A 223 -21.77 -7.81 -0.22
C LEU A 223 -21.25 -7.36 -1.59
N LEU A 224 -20.34 -6.38 -1.64
CA LEU A 224 -19.74 -5.92 -2.91
C LEU A 224 -18.85 -6.98 -3.59
N ARG A 225 -18.44 -8.02 -2.87
CA ARG A 225 -17.61 -9.11 -3.41
C ARG A 225 -18.45 -10.30 -3.87
N GLU A 226 -19.69 -10.41 -3.41
CA GLU A 226 -20.64 -11.40 -3.88
C GLU A 226 -21.03 -11.12 -5.33
N LYS A 227 -20.95 -12.15 -6.18
CA LYS A 227 -21.46 -12.11 -7.54
C LYS A 227 -22.73 -12.95 -7.62
N PRO A 228 -23.78 -12.48 -8.34
CA PRO A 228 -24.95 -13.30 -8.60
C PRO A 228 -24.54 -14.65 -9.24
N GLY A 229 -24.76 -15.76 -8.54
CA GLY A 229 -24.50 -17.12 -9.01
C GLY A 229 -23.30 -17.86 -8.39
N ASP A 230 -22.52 -17.24 -7.48
CA ASP A 230 -21.49 -17.95 -6.70
C ASP A 230 -22.11 -18.69 -5.49
N GLU A 231 -21.46 -19.77 -5.00
CA GLU A 231 -22.00 -20.62 -3.92
C GLU A 231 -22.32 -19.87 -2.63
N ASP A 232 -21.58 -18.79 -2.34
CA ASP A 232 -21.78 -17.97 -1.14
C ASP A 232 -23.07 -17.13 -1.20
N TYR A 233 -23.58 -16.82 -2.41
CA TYR A 233 -24.87 -16.14 -2.60
C TYR A 233 -26.07 -16.97 -2.08
N HIS A 234 -25.89 -18.28 -1.94
CA HIS A 234 -26.94 -19.21 -1.51
C HIS A 234 -26.89 -19.58 -0.02
N ARG A 235 -25.96 -19.02 0.77
CA ARG A 235 -25.77 -19.35 2.20
C ARG A 235 -26.27 -18.30 3.20
N LEU A 236 -26.88 -17.21 2.73
CA LEU A 236 -27.58 -16.21 3.56
C LEU A 236 -29.06 -16.57 3.76
#